data_AF-A0A5C7XD78-F1
#
_entry.id   AF-A0A5C7XD78-F1
#
_cell.length_a   1.000
_cell.length_b   1.000
_cell.length_c   1.000
_cell.angle_alpha   90.00
_cell.angle_beta   90.00
_cell.angle_gamma   90.00
#
_symmetry.space_group_name_H-M   'P 1'
#
loop_
_entity.id
_entity.type
_entity.pdbx_description
1 polymer ?
#
loop_
_entity_poly.entity_id
_entity_poly.type
_entity_poly.pdbx_seq_one_letter_code
_entity_poly.pdbx_strand_id
1 'polypeptide(L)'
;MAIEIQEPNAAKQSLFDWLGGAEKGAETIRNLVETFYDTMDTDPKAADLRAIHQPDLTEAREKLFMFLMGWTGGPQLYIERYGHPRLRARHMPFPIDESARDQWMYCMIKAMHTLQFEESLMKHLANQLYGVADFMRNREG
;
A
#
# COMPACT_ATOMS: atom_id res chain seq x y z
N MET A 1 -33.04 -21.58 31.16
CA MET A 1 -32.21 -21.25 29.98
C MET A 1 -31.77 -19.81 30.12
N ALA A 2 -30.52 -19.59 30.54
CA ALA A 2 -29.92 -18.27 30.49
C ALA A 2 -29.49 -18.00 29.05
N ILE A 3 -29.85 -16.83 28.52
CA ILE A 3 -29.33 -16.33 27.25
C ILE A 3 -27.93 -15.83 27.56
N GLU A 4 -26.91 -16.54 27.10
CA GLU A 4 -25.54 -16.04 27.09
C GLU A 4 -25.47 -14.90 26.09
N ILE A 5 -25.33 -13.68 26.59
CA ILE A 5 -25.02 -12.51 25.78
C ILE A 5 -23.55 -12.66 25.40
N GLN A 6 -23.29 -13.01 24.15
CA GLN A 6 -21.94 -13.13 23.63
C GLN A 6 -21.30 -11.74 23.61
N GLU A 7 -20.19 -11.57 24.35
CA GLU A 7 -19.36 -10.37 24.38
C GLU A 7 -19.07 -9.87 22.95
N PRO A 8 -19.04 -8.55 22.70
CA PRO A 8 -18.71 -8.02 21.39
C PRO A 8 -17.33 -8.53 20.99
N ASN A 9 -17.33 -9.29 19.88
CA ASN A 9 -16.19 -9.91 19.22
C ASN A 9 -14.90 -9.11 19.44
N ALA A 10 -13.88 -9.73 20.05
CA ALA A 10 -12.53 -9.17 20.09
C ALA A 10 -12.19 -8.64 18.69
N ALA A 11 -11.84 -7.36 18.59
CA ALA A 11 -11.63 -6.71 17.30
C ALA A 11 -10.68 -7.56 16.45
N LYS A 12 -11.12 -7.97 15.25
CA LYS A 12 -10.24 -8.63 14.28
C LYS A 12 -8.99 -7.77 14.14
N GLN A 13 -7.82 -8.37 14.30
CA GLN A 13 -6.54 -7.68 14.14
C GLN A 13 -6.50 -6.96 12.78
N SER A 14 -6.06 -5.70 12.80
CA SER A 14 -5.85 -4.90 11.60
C SER A 14 -4.57 -5.32 10.88
N LEU A 15 -4.41 -4.90 9.61
CA LEU A 15 -3.14 -5.07 8.90
C LEU A 15 -2.01 -4.32 9.61
N PHE A 16 -2.32 -3.18 10.23
CA PHE A 16 -1.37 -2.40 11.01
C PHE A 16 -0.86 -3.20 12.21
N ASP A 17 -1.74 -3.95 12.90
CA ASP A 17 -1.34 -4.86 13.98
C ASP A 17 -0.40 -5.96 13.49
N TRP A 18 -0.66 -6.52 12.30
CA TRP A 18 0.20 -7.54 11.68
C TRP A 18 1.57 -6.99 11.29
N LEU A 19 1.66 -5.68 11.03
CA LEU A 19 2.89 -4.96 10.70
C LEU A 19 3.67 -4.49 11.95
N GLY A 20 3.22 -4.86 13.15
CA GLY A 20 3.85 -4.51 14.42
C GLY A 20 3.12 -3.42 15.22
N GLY A 21 1.90 -3.04 14.80
CA GLY A 21 1.01 -2.16 15.54
C GLY A 21 1.64 -0.82 15.91
N ALA A 22 1.26 -0.29 17.08
CA ALA A 22 1.76 0.99 17.56
C ALA A 22 3.27 1.01 17.84
N GLU A 23 3.90 -0.15 18.08
CA GLU A 23 5.32 -0.25 18.41
C GLU A 23 6.20 -0.13 17.16
N LYS A 24 5.87 -0.87 16.10
CA LYS A 24 6.74 -0.99 14.90
C LYS A 24 6.03 -0.73 13.58
N GLY A 25 4.70 -0.64 13.54
CA GLY A 25 3.92 -0.54 12.31
C GLY A 25 4.32 0.66 11.44
N ALA A 26 4.58 1.82 12.06
CA ALA A 26 5.03 3.00 11.33
C ALA A 26 6.41 2.81 10.68
N GLU A 27 7.37 2.22 11.40
CA GLU A 27 8.70 1.92 10.87
C GLU A 27 8.64 0.87 9.76
N THR A 28 7.87 -0.20 9.97
CA THR A 28 7.66 -1.26 8.97
C THR A 28 7.07 -0.70 7.67
N ILE A 29 6.03 0.13 7.76
CA ILE A 29 5.40 0.75 6.59
C ILE A 29 6.35 1.73 5.91
N ARG A 30 7.12 2.51 6.69
CA ARG A 30 8.12 3.41 6.13
C ARG A 30 9.15 2.62 5.32
N ASN A 31 9.75 1.59 5.89
CA ASN A 31 10.74 0.75 5.20
C ASN A 31 10.17 0.10 3.94
N LEU A 32 8.91 -0.35 3.98
CA LEU A 32 8.21 -0.89 2.81
C LEU A 32 8.10 0.15 1.70
N VAL A 33 7.64 1.37 2.01
CA VAL A 33 7.49 2.45 1.04
C VAL A 33 8.84 2.89 0.48
N GLU A 34 9.86 2.99 1.33
CA GLU A 34 11.20 3.36 0.87
C GLU A 34 11.74 2.32 -0.12
N THR A 35 11.66 1.04 0.25
CA THR A 35 12.13 -0.07 -0.60
C THR A 35 11.30 -0.20 -1.89
N PHE A 36 9.99 0.08 -1.83
CA PHE A 36 9.09 0.10 -2.97
C PHE A 36 9.53 1.13 -4.02
N TYR A 37 9.76 2.37 -3.61
CA TYR A 37 10.18 3.42 -4.53
C TYR A 37 11.64 3.27 -4.97
N ASP A 38 12.53 2.72 -4.12
CA ASP A 38 13.90 2.37 -4.54
C ASP A 38 13.87 1.30 -5.63
N THR A 39 13.00 0.30 -5.49
CA THR A 39 12.80 -0.73 -6.51
C THR A 39 12.27 -0.12 -7.81
N MET A 40 11.29 0.79 -7.72
CA MET A 40 10.74 1.48 -8.90
C MET A 40 11.79 2.33 -9.63
N ASP A 41 12.65 3.01 -8.89
CA ASP A 41 13.65 3.93 -9.44
C ASP A 41 14.85 3.20 -10.05
N THR A 42 15.14 1.97 -9.61
CA THR A 42 16.36 1.25 -9.98
C THR A 42 16.16 0.00 -10.82
N ASP A 43 15.01 -0.66 -10.77
CA ASP A 43 14.78 -1.89 -11.53
C ASP A 43 14.23 -1.61 -12.93
N PRO A 44 14.90 -2.05 -14.02
CA PRO A 44 14.43 -1.86 -15.38
C PRO A 44 13.03 -2.43 -15.64
N LYS A 45 12.56 -3.41 -14.86
CA LYS A 45 11.20 -3.96 -14.97
C LYS A 45 10.11 -2.94 -14.62
N ALA A 46 10.44 -1.89 -13.86
CA ALA A 46 9.50 -0.86 -13.45
C ALA A 46 9.65 0.44 -14.27
N ALA A 47 10.39 0.41 -15.40
CA ALA A 47 10.76 1.61 -16.14
C ALA A 47 9.56 2.41 -16.65
N ASP A 48 8.51 1.76 -17.15
CA ASP A 48 7.34 2.47 -17.68
C ASP A 48 6.54 3.12 -16.55
N LEU A 49 6.35 2.40 -15.45
CA LEU A 49 5.73 2.95 -14.24
C LEU A 49 6.56 4.11 -13.67
N ARG A 50 7.89 4.00 -13.69
CA ARG A 50 8.77 5.05 -13.22
C ARG A 50 8.68 6.31 -14.07
N ALA A 51 8.49 6.15 -15.39
CA ALA A 51 8.38 7.25 -16.34
C ALA A 51 7.13 8.13 -16.13
N ILE A 52 6.06 7.62 -15.50
CA ILE A 52 4.87 8.42 -15.17
C ILE A 52 5.00 9.18 -13.84
N HIS A 53 6.05 8.91 -13.05
CA HIS A 53 6.32 9.60 -11.79
C HIS A 53 7.23 10.82 -12.01
N GLN A 54 7.15 11.79 -11.08
CA GLN A 54 8.08 12.93 -11.07
C GLN A 54 9.53 12.46 -10.91
N PRO A 55 10.53 13.23 -11.39
CA PRO A 55 11.93 12.90 -11.19
C PRO A 55 12.29 12.77 -9.70
N ASP A 56 11.78 13.67 -8.87
CA ASP A 56 11.88 13.59 -7.41
C ASP A 56 10.68 12.82 -6.82
N LEU A 57 10.98 11.71 -6.15
CA LEU A 57 9.98 10.81 -5.55
C LEU A 57 9.65 11.15 -4.09
N THR A 58 10.27 12.18 -3.50
CA THR A 58 10.11 12.53 -2.08
C THR A 58 8.64 12.70 -1.69
N GLU A 59 7.87 13.47 -2.47
CA GLU A 59 6.45 13.67 -2.16
C GLU A 59 5.62 12.40 -2.37
N ALA A 60 5.97 11.57 -3.34
CA ALA A 60 5.27 10.32 -3.62
C ALA A 60 5.46 9.31 -2.47
N ARG A 61 6.69 9.20 -1.94
CA ARG A 61 7.02 8.42 -0.73
C ARG A 61 6.18 8.84 0.46
N GLU A 62 6.16 10.14 0.77
CA GLU A 62 5.38 10.65 1.90
C GLU A 62 3.87 10.39 1.76
N LYS A 63 3.32 10.60 0.56
CA LYS A 63 1.89 10.35 0.31
C LYS A 63 1.54 8.87 0.45
N LEU A 64 2.36 7.96 -0.09
CA LEU A 64 2.11 6.53 0.01
C LEU A 64 2.25 6.04 1.45
N PHE A 65 3.26 6.51 2.19
CA PHE A 65 3.43 6.20 3.61
C PHE A 65 2.19 6.61 4.42
N MET A 66 1.77 7.88 4.30
CA MET A 66 0.60 8.39 5.01
C MET A 66 -0.67 7.63 4.63
N PHE A 67 -0.80 7.26 3.35
CA PHE A 67 -1.93 6.46 2.87
C PHE A 67 -1.93 5.07 3.50
N LEU A 68 -0.80 4.34 3.47
CA LEU A 68 -0.71 2.99 4.02
C LEU A 68 -0.86 2.97 5.54
N MET A 69 -0.42 4.01 6.26
CA MET A 69 -0.67 4.16 7.68
C MET A 69 -2.17 4.10 8.00
N GLY A 70 -2.97 4.90 7.29
CA GLY A 70 -4.43 4.91 7.49
C GLY A 70 -5.12 3.68 6.91
N TRP A 71 -4.71 3.24 5.72
CA TRP A 71 -5.33 2.12 5.00
C TRP A 71 -5.15 0.77 5.71
N THR A 72 -4.02 0.57 6.40
CA THR A 72 -3.78 -0.66 7.18
C THR A 72 -4.52 -0.69 8.52
N GLY A 73 -5.15 0.42 8.94
CA GLY A 73 -5.87 0.54 10.20
C GLY A 73 -5.15 1.34 11.29
N GLY A 74 -4.01 1.96 10.99
CA GLY A 74 -3.31 2.89 11.87
C GLY A 74 -3.85 4.32 11.81
N PRO A 75 -3.08 5.31 12.33
CA PRO A 75 -3.41 6.73 12.27
C PRO A 75 -3.75 7.23 10.85
N GLN A 76 -4.79 8.06 10.72
CA GLN A 76 -5.35 8.52 9.45
C GLN A 76 -4.61 9.72 8.85
N LEU A 77 -3.27 9.64 8.80
CA LEU A 77 -2.37 10.74 8.44
C LEU A 77 -2.68 11.36 7.07
N TYR A 78 -3.03 10.52 6.09
CA TYR A 78 -3.37 11.01 4.74
C TYR A 78 -4.65 11.84 4.76
N ILE A 79 -5.67 11.38 5.49
CA ILE A 79 -6.98 12.04 5.54
C ILE A 79 -6.85 13.37 6.29
N GLU A 80 -6.12 13.39 7.40
CA GLU A 80 -5.86 14.59 8.18
C GLU A 80 -5.21 15.70 7.34
N ARG A 81 -4.30 15.32 6.42
CA ARG A 81 -3.55 16.28 5.60
C ARG A 81 -4.19 16.62 4.25
N TYR A 82 -4.80 15.64 3.58
CA TYR A 82 -5.24 15.76 2.18
C TYR A 82 -6.75 15.53 1.99
N GLY A 83 -7.47 15.21 3.07
CA GLY A 83 -8.88 14.84 3.03
C GLY A 83 -9.12 13.45 2.46
N HIS A 84 -10.37 13.17 2.09
CA HIS A 84 -10.78 11.86 1.58
C HIS A 84 -9.86 11.38 0.44
N PRO A 85 -9.38 10.11 0.44
CA PRO A 85 -8.36 9.64 -0.51
C PRO A 85 -8.76 9.83 -1.97
N ARG A 86 -10.01 9.47 -2.33
CA ARG A 86 -10.54 9.56 -3.70
C ARG A 86 -9.52 9.03 -4.74
N LEU A 87 -8.92 7.88 -4.43
CA LEU A 87 -7.72 7.38 -5.11
C LEU A 87 -7.86 7.39 -6.63
N ARG A 88 -8.91 6.76 -7.17
CA ARG A 88 -9.14 6.70 -8.63
C ARG A 88 -9.17 8.09 -9.26
N ALA A 89 -9.89 9.05 -8.66
CA ALA A 89 -9.95 10.42 -9.18
C ALA A 89 -8.57 11.12 -9.19
N ARG A 90 -7.71 10.85 -8.20
CA ARG A 90 -6.33 11.37 -8.16
C ARG A 90 -5.40 10.65 -9.14
N HIS A 91 -5.74 9.44 -9.56
CA HIS A 91 -4.99 8.65 -10.54
C HIS A 91 -5.46 8.86 -12.00
N MET A 92 -6.65 9.43 -12.22
CA MET A 92 -7.19 9.75 -13.56
C MET A 92 -6.29 10.60 -14.47
N PRO A 93 -5.47 11.54 -13.96
CA PRO A 93 -4.56 12.31 -14.82
C PRO A 93 -3.43 11.49 -15.45
N PHE A 94 -3.16 10.28 -14.98
CA PHE A 94 -2.06 9.43 -15.44
C PHE A 94 -2.59 8.24 -16.25
N PRO A 95 -1.92 7.82 -17.34
CA PRO A 95 -2.30 6.63 -18.07
C PRO A 95 -1.91 5.37 -17.28
N ILE A 96 -2.88 4.67 -16.73
CA ILE A 96 -2.65 3.44 -15.96
C ILE A 96 -3.35 2.28 -16.67
N ASP A 97 -2.54 1.44 -17.31
CA ASP A 97 -2.93 0.20 -17.98
C ASP A 97 -2.57 -1.02 -17.10
N GLU A 98 -2.71 -2.23 -17.64
CA GLU A 98 -2.35 -3.47 -16.97
C GLU A 98 -0.86 -3.56 -16.63
N SER A 99 0.00 -3.10 -17.55
CA SER A 99 1.46 -3.07 -17.36
C SER A 99 1.83 -2.19 -16.16
N ALA A 100 1.27 -0.97 -16.07
CA ALA A 100 1.54 -0.07 -14.95
C ALA A 100 1.10 -0.67 -13.60
N ARG A 101 -0.06 -1.34 -13.55
CA ARG A 101 -0.52 -2.08 -12.37
C ARG A 101 0.47 -3.18 -12.00
N ASP A 102 0.90 -3.99 -12.96
CA ASP A 102 1.79 -5.13 -12.70
C ASP A 102 3.18 -4.71 -12.27
N GLN A 103 3.72 -3.63 -12.85
CA GLN A 103 4.97 -3.03 -12.41
C GLN A 103 4.85 -2.49 -10.98
N TRP A 104 3.70 -1.91 -10.61
CA TRP A 104 3.47 -1.41 -9.25
C TRP A 104 3.43 -2.57 -8.25
N MET A 105 2.69 -3.62 -8.59
CA MET A 105 2.62 -4.84 -7.77
C MET A 105 3.98 -5.54 -7.68
N TYR A 106 4.75 -5.56 -8.77
CA TYR A 106 6.12 -6.08 -8.80
C TYR A 106 7.00 -5.36 -7.78
N CYS A 107 7.01 -4.02 -7.78
CA CYS A 107 7.78 -3.23 -6.82
C CYS A 107 7.37 -3.54 -5.38
N MET A 108 6.07 -3.64 -5.10
CA MET A 108 5.56 -3.90 -3.75
C MET A 108 5.92 -5.30 -3.25
N ILE A 109 5.74 -6.32 -4.09
CA ILE A 109 6.07 -7.71 -3.78
C ILE A 109 7.58 -7.85 -3.56
N LYS A 110 8.40 -7.25 -4.45
CA LYS A 110 9.85 -7.27 -4.30
C LYS A 110 10.31 -6.57 -3.02
N ALA A 111 9.70 -5.44 -2.66
CA ALA A 111 10.01 -4.74 -1.41
C ALA A 111 9.71 -5.61 -0.17
N MET A 112 8.56 -6.30 -0.14
CA MET A 112 8.24 -7.23 0.95
C MET A 112 9.23 -8.41 1.04
N HIS A 113 9.68 -8.95 -0.10
CA HIS A 113 10.72 -9.98 -0.12
C HIS A 113 12.07 -9.45 0.38
N THR A 114 12.48 -8.26 -0.03
CA THR A 114 13.72 -7.61 0.41
C THR A 114 13.72 -7.38 1.92
N LEU A 115 12.58 -6.99 2.49
CA LEU A 115 12.39 -6.79 3.92
C LEU A 115 12.09 -8.08 4.70
N GLN A 116 12.08 -9.22 4.01
CA GLN A 116 11.88 -10.55 4.61
C GLN A 116 10.58 -10.66 5.42
N PHE A 117 9.49 -10.10 4.89
CA PHE A 117 8.19 -10.26 5.51
C PHE A 117 7.79 -11.74 5.58
N GLU A 118 7.01 -12.10 6.59
CA GLU A 118 6.46 -13.45 6.73
C GLU A 118 5.59 -13.81 5.50
N GLU A 119 5.70 -15.03 4.98
CA GLU A 119 5.03 -15.41 3.73
C GLU A 119 3.51 -15.24 3.80
N SER A 120 2.94 -15.56 4.95
CA SER A 120 1.52 -15.38 5.24
C SER A 120 1.09 -13.91 5.14
N LEU A 121 1.86 -13.00 5.72
CA LEU A 121 1.66 -11.56 5.66
C LEU A 121 1.83 -11.04 4.23
N MET A 122 2.87 -11.46 3.51
CA MET A 122 3.13 -11.05 2.13
C MET A 122 1.95 -11.40 1.22
N LYS A 123 1.46 -12.64 1.27
CA LYS A 123 0.31 -13.09 0.46
C LYS A 123 -0.94 -12.27 0.78
N HIS A 124 -1.19 -12.02 2.06
CA HIS A 124 -2.36 -11.29 2.49
C HIS A 124 -2.32 -9.82 2.02
N LEU A 125 -1.19 -9.12 2.23
CA LEU A 125 -0.98 -7.75 1.75
C LEU A 125 -1.03 -7.65 0.24
N ALA A 126 -0.36 -8.56 -0.49
CA ALA A 126 -0.35 -8.57 -1.94
C ALA A 126 -1.77 -8.72 -2.51
N ASN A 127 -2.59 -9.60 -1.93
CA ASN A 127 -3.97 -9.79 -2.38
C ASN A 127 -4.84 -8.54 -2.14
N GLN A 128 -4.70 -7.89 -0.98
CA GLN A 128 -5.45 -6.65 -0.67
C GLN A 128 -5.00 -5.49 -1.56
N LEU A 129 -3.70 -5.32 -1.76
CA LEU A 129 -3.13 -4.26 -2.59
C LEU A 129 -3.43 -4.47 -4.08
N TYR A 130 -3.47 -5.71 -4.56
CA TYR A 130 -3.85 -5.99 -5.95
C TYR A 130 -5.25 -5.45 -6.27
N GLY A 131 -6.23 -5.65 -5.39
CA GLY A 131 -7.58 -5.10 -5.57
C GLY A 131 -7.60 -3.57 -5.64
N VAL A 132 -6.75 -2.91 -4.85
CA VAL A 132 -6.60 -1.43 -4.89
C VAL A 132 -5.92 -0.99 -6.19
N ALA A 133 -4.82 -1.65 -6.57
CA ALA A 133 -4.04 -1.32 -7.77
C ALA A 133 -4.85 -1.53 -9.05
N ASP A 134 -5.55 -2.66 -9.18
CA ASP A 134 -6.38 -2.95 -10.35
C ASP A 134 -7.54 -1.95 -10.46
N PHE A 135 -8.13 -1.52 -9.33
CA PHE A 135 -9.13 -0.44 -9.32
C PHE A 135 -8.59 0.93 -9.78
N MET A 136 -7.26 1.14 -9.86
CA MET A 136 -6.70 2.40 -10.36
C MET A 136 -6.62 2.47 -11.89
N ARG A 137 -6.69 1.32 -12.59
CA ARG A 137 -6.57 1.26 -14.05
C ARG A 137 -7.61 2.14 -14.76
N ASN A 138 -7.15 2.91 -15.73
CA ASN A 138 -7.97 3.87 -16.47
C ASN A 138 -7.67 3.89 -17.98
N ARG A 139 -6.86 2.95 -18.45
CA ARG A 139 -6.60 2.64 -19.87
C ARG A 139 -6.88 1.18 -20.16
N GLU A 140 -7.17 0.89 -21.42
CA GLU A 140 -7.27 -0.47 -21.94
C GLU A 140 -5.87 -1.06 -22.15
N GLY A 141 -5.82 -2.39 -22.09
CA GLY A 141 -4.57 -3.15 -21.92
C GLY A 141 -4.09 -3.05 -20.50
#